data_AF-A0A1U9KTM5-F1
#
_entry.id   AF-A0A1U9KTM5-F1
#
_cell.length_a   1.000
_cell.length_b   1.000
_cell.length_c   1.000
_cell.angle_alpha   90.00
_cell.angle_beta   90.00
_cell.angle_gamma   90.00
#
_symmetry.space_group_name_H-M   'P 1'
#
loop_
_entity.id
_entity.type
_entity.pdbx_description
1 polymer ?
#
loop_
_entity_poly.entity_id
_entity_poly.type
_entity_poly.pdbx_seq_one_letter_code
_entity_poly.pdbx_strand_id
1 'polypeptide(L)' 'MTPEAARLVGLSPRTLETFRCRGSGPVFRKIGGRVLYATDDLQAWVDRAACRSTSEDSYEAALAASRAWRKRA' A
#
# COMPACT_ATOMS: atom_id res chain seq x y z
N MET A 1 -10.34 0.11 -11.86
CA MET A 1 -10.19 0.90 -10.63
C MET A 1 -8.93 0.60 -9.81
N THR A 2 -8.04 -0.30 -10.24
CA THR A 2 -6.65 -0.30 -9.75
C THR A 2 -5.77 0.76 -10.42
N PRO A 3 -5.91 1.06 -11.74
CA PRO A 3 -5.09 2.08 -12.38
C PRO A 3 -5.30 3.49 -11.84
N GLU A 4 -6.53 3.84 -11.51
CA GLU A 4 -6.85 5.17 -10.96
C GLU A 4 -6.34 5.32 -9.52
N ALA A 5 -6.58 4.31 -8.68
CA ALA A 5 -6.01 4.25 -7.33
C ALA A 5 -4.47 4.35 -7.36
N ALA A 6 -3.84 3.63 -8.29
CA ALA A 6 -2.40 3.67 -8.52
C ALA A 6 -1.90 5.07 -8.87
N ARG A 7 -2.62 5.82 -9.73
CA ARG A 7 -2.28 7.22 -10.02
C ARG A 7 -2.39 8.12 -8.80
N LEU A 8 -3.44 7.95 -7.99
CA LEU A 8 -3.66 8.77 -6.79
C LEU A 8 -2.52 8.65 -5.77
N VAL A 9 -1.96 7.45 -5.60
CA VAL A 9 -0.87 7.20 -4.65
C VAL A 9 0.52 7.16 -5.29
N GLY A 10 0.63 7.41 -6.60
CA GLY A 10 1.90 7.38 -7.34
C GLY A 10 2.56 5.98 -7.44
N LEU A 11 1.78 4.90 -7.34
CA LEU A 11 2.28 3.52 -7.42
C LEU A 11 1.89 2.85 -8.73
N SER A 12 2.51 1.71 -9.04
CA SER A 12 2.05 0.88 -10.15
C SER A 12 0.79 0.09 -9.77
N PRO A 13 -0.13 -0.20 -10.70
CA PRO A 13 -1.29 -1.06 -10.43
C PRO A 13 -0.88 -2.46 -9.94
N ARG A 14 0.22 -2.99 -10.50
CA ARG A 14 0.81 -4.29 -10.12
C ARG A 14 1.32 -4.31 -8.67
N THR A 15 1.79 -3.15 -8.18
CA THR A 15 2.18 -2.97 -6.77
C THR A 15 0.96 -3.10 -5.87
N LEU A 16 -0.16 -2.43 -6.21
CA LEU A 16 -1.41 -2.55 -5.44
C LEU A 16 -1.99 -3.97 -5.47
N GLU A 17 -1.86 -4.68 -6.59
CA GLU A 17 -2.24 -6.09 -6.68
C GLU A 17 -1.40 -6.97 -5.76
N THR A 18 -0.09 -6.75 -5.72
CA THR A 18 0.83 -7.46 -4.82
C THR A 18 0.48 -7.19 -3.35
N PHE A 19 0.22 -5.93 -3.01
CA PHE A 19 -0.17 -5.54 -1.66
C PHE A 19 -1.50 -6.17 -1.24
N ARG A 20 -2.46 -6.28 -2.15
CA ARG A 20 -3.71 -7.02 -1.91
C ARG A 20 -3.45 -8.50 -1.62
N CYS A 21 -2.64 -9.16 -2.44
CA CYS A 21 -2.34 -10.59 -2.26
C CYS A 21 -1.57 -10.88 -0.96
N ARG A 22 -0.72 -9.95 -0.53
CA ARG A 22 0.13 -10.10 0.67
C ARG A 22 -0.48 -9.52 1.95
N GLY A 23 -1.62 -8.83 1.86
CA GLY A 23 -2.30 -8.23 3.01
C GLY A 23 -1.64 -6.97 3.59
N SER A 24 -0.68 -6.37 2.88
CA SER A 24 0.06 -5.18 3.33
C SER A 24 -0.37 -3.89 2.63
N GLY A 25 -1.56 -3.89 2.04
CA GLY A 25 -2.09 -2.81 1.21
C GLY A 25 -3.21 -1.99 1.83
N PRO A 26 -3.69 -0.98 1.08
CA PRO A 26 -4.89 -0.23 1.45
C PRO A 26 -6.12 -1.14 1.47
N VAL A 27 -7.13 -0.75 2.25
CA VAL A 27 -8.39 -1.49 2.35
C VAL A 27 -9.03 -1.53 0.96
N PHE A 28 -9.36 -2.73 0.51
CA PHE A 28 -10.01 -2.97 -0.77
C PHE A 28 -11.43 -3.46 -0.55
N ARG A 29 -12.34 -3.05 -1.44
CA ARG A 29 -13.72 -3.55 -1.47
C ARG A 29 -13.90 -4.41 -2.71
N LYS A 30 -14.32 -5.66 -2.49
CA LYS A 30 -14.68 -6.60 -3.57
C LYS A 30 -16.14 -6.39 -3.91
N ILE A 31 -16.42 -5.87 -5.11
CA ILE A 31 -17.79 -5.72 -5.62
C ILE A 31 -17.89 -6.50 -6.93
N GLY A 32 -18.53 -7.66 -6.86
CA GLY A 32 -18.59 -8.63 -7.95
C GLY A 32 -17.19 -9.03 -8.46
N GLY A 33 -16.99 -8.95 -9.77
CA GLY A 33 -15.71 -9.25 -10.42
C GLY A 33 -14.62 -8.18 -10.24
N ARG A 34 -14.94 -7.02 -9.65
CA ARG A 34 -14.03 -5.86 -9.58
C ARG A 34 -13.53 -5.61 -8.16
N VAL A 35 -12.35 -5.01 -8.07
CA VAL A 35 -11.81 -4.47 -6.83
C VAL A 35 -11.74 -2.95 -6.92
N LEU A 36 -12.25 -2.33 -5.87
CA LEU A 36 -12.38 -0.89 -5.72
C LEU A 36 -11.57 -0.46 -4.50
N TYR A 37 -10.95 0.70 -4.61
CA TYR A 37 -10.32 1.40 -3.50
C TYR A 37 -11.08 2.71 -3.32
N ALA A 38 -11.50 3.01 -2.09
CA ALA A 38 -11.97 4.37 -1.81
C ALA A 38 -10.75 5.27 -1.64
N THR A 39 -10.88 6.50 -2.10
CA THR A 39 -9.84 7.51 -1.94
C THR A 39 -9.47 7.70 -0.47
N ASP A 40 -10.45 7.73 0.44
CA ASP A 40 -10.21 7.85 1.88
C ASP A 40 -9.37 6.69 2.45
N ASP A 41 -9.61 5.46 2.01
CA ASP A 41 -8.83 4.31 2.48
C ASP A 41 -7.40 4.31 1.93
N LEU A 42 -7.22 4.78 0.69
CA LEU A 42 -5.90 4.98 0.09
C LEU A 42 -5.13 6.02 0.88
N GLN A 43 -5.75 7.17 1.14
CA GLN A 43 -5.13 8.26 1.88
C GLN A 43 -4.80 7.83 3.31
N ALA A 44 -5.76 7.25 4.04
CA ALA A 44 -5.53 6.76 5.40
C ALA A 44 -4.42 5.68 5.46
N TRP A 45 -4.28 4.86 4.42
CA TRP A 45 -3.18 3.90 4.32
C TRP A 45 -1.83 4.58 4.10
N VAL A 46 -1.75 5.56 3.21
CA VAL A 46 -0.54 6.36 2.99
C VAL A 46 -0.17 7.14 4.26
N ASP A 47 -1.14 7.76 4.93
CA ASP A 47 -0.94 8.53 6.15
C ASP A 47 -0.43 7.65 7.30
N ARG A 48 -0.92 6.40 7.41
CA ARG A 48 -0.37 5.43 8.37
C ARG A 48 1.07 5.03 8.08
N ALA A 49 1.49 5.09 6.82
CA ALA A 49 2.87 4.83 6.41
C ALA A 49 3.74 6.09 6.44
N ALA A 50 3.20 7.26 6.78
CA ALA A 50 3.94 8.51 6.82
C ALA A 50 4.98 8.47 7.96
N CYS A 51 6.23 8.71 7.60
CA CYS A 51 7.34 8.88 8.54
C CYS A 51 7.87 10.30 8.36
N ARG A 52 8.08 11.02 9.47
CA ARG A 52 8.59 12.40 9.45
C ARG A 52 10.12 12.45 9.51
N SER A 53 10.75 11.40 10.02
CA SER A 53 12.20 11.27 10.03
C SER A 53 12.62 9.82 9.81
N THR A 54 13.76 9.64 9.15
CA THR A 54 14.41 8.34 8.97
C THR A 54 14.92 7.74 10.29
N SER A 55 14.91 8.53 11.38
CA SER A 55 15.26 8.08 12.73
C SER A 55 14.03 7.71 13.57
N GLU A 56 12.80 7.88 13.05
CA GLU A 56 11.61 7.42 13.75
C GLU A 56 11.49 5.89 13.66
N ASP A 57 11.03 5.25 14.75
CA ASP A 57 10.80 3.80 14.78
C ASP A 57 9.80 3.34 13.71
N SER A 58 8.87 4.21 13.32
CA SER A 58 7.95 3.97 12.19
C SER A 58 8.69 3.79 10.86
N TYR A 59 9.77 4.53 10.62
CA TYR A 59 10.60 4.39 9.42
C TYR A 59 11.38 3.08 9.45
N GLU A 60 11.99 2.72 10.59
CA GLU A 60 12.70 1.45 10.73
C GLU A 60 11.75 0.25 10.62
N ALA A 61 10.53 0.34 11.15
CA ALA A 61 9.49 -0.67 10.97
C ALA A 61 9.07 -0.79 9.49
N ALA A 62 8.87 0.34 8.80
CA ALA A 62 8.54 0.35 7.37
C ALA A 62 9.69 -0.21 6.52
N LEU A 63 10.94 0.11 6.87
CA LEU A 63 12.13 -0.38 6.20
C LEU A 63 12.34 -1.88 6.44
N ALA A 64 12.09 -2.36 7.66
CA ALA A 64 12.11 -3.79 7.99
C ALA A 64 11.07 -4.55 7.17
N ALA A 65 9.84 -4.01 7.05
CA ALA A 65 8.79 -4.58 6.20
C ALA A 65 9.21 -4.62 4.71
N SER A 66 9.83 -3.55 4.21
CA SER A 66 10.36 -3.48 2.83
C SER A 66 11.54 -4.41 2.58
N ARG A 67 12.44 -4.58 3.56
CA ARG A 67 13.57 -5.53 3.49
C ARG A 67 13.09 -6.99 3.52
N ALA A 68 12.09 -7.29 4.34
CA ALA A 68 11.43 -8.60 4.35
C ALA A 68 10.75 -8.90 3.00
N TRP A 69 10.20 -7.88 2.33
CA TRP A 69 9.66 -7.99 0.97
C TRP A 69 10.74 -8.39 -0.05
N ARG A 70 11.96 -7.82 0.05
CA ARG A 70 13.06 -8.11 -0.90
C ARG A 70 13.70 -9.49 -0.73
N LYS A 71 13.69 -10.06 0.48
CA LYS A 71 14.30 -11.39 0.74
C LYS A 71 13.42 -12.58 0.38
N ARG A 72 12.15 -12.36 0.01
CA ARG A 72 11.18 -13.42 -0.32
C ARG A 72 10.69 -13.35 -1.78
N ALA A 73 11.44 -12.68 -2.65
CA ALA A 73 11.21 -12.60 -4.09
C ALA A 73 12.22 -13.48 -4.82
#